data_AF-A0A517P559-F1
#
_entry.id   AF-A0A517P559-F1
#
_cell.length_a   1.000
_cell.length_b   1.000
_cell.length_c   1.000
_cell.angle_alpha   90.00
_cell.angle_beta   90.00
_cell.angle_gamma   90.00
#
_symmetry.space_group_name_H-M   'P 1'
#
loop_
_entity.id
_entity.type
_entity.pdbx_description
1 polymer ?
#
loop_
_entity_poly.entity_id
_entity_poly.type
_entity_poly.pdbx_seq_one_letter_code
_entity_poly.pdbx_strand_id
1 'polypeptide(L)'
;MADSSFRQWMELLQESRGDTPEWPVLLTAMLRRQFDSERTEDRTYKGGPLLIDRAGHPEASRPEARAVYGLFKQCQEEYAGVLQIGGDRYRLLGFNVPNQEKQRGRCADLLGITPSGGLAVFEAKVQTGAGYPLTAVMEALDYLSSLTCSGTFARLYEEYGALPAGADGFSPPDLAARHEVVVLGAAAYWNTVGNSGCGTGWDSFAAVAGHGSPAVRFARAIVGEDGAFVPDAVTWHGSE
;
A
#
# COMPACT_ATOMS: atom_id res chain seq x y z
N MET A 1 32.72 -7.95 16.57
CA MET A 1 32.28 -8.41 15.24
C MET A 1 30.78 -8.34 15.24
N ALA A 2 30.17 -7.65 14.27
CA ALA A 2 28.71 -7.63 14.14
C ALA A 2 28.22 -9.06 13.87
N ASP A 3 27.22 -9.52 14.62
CA ASP A 3 26.60 -10.81 14.33
C ASP A 3 26.04 -10.79 12.91
N SER A 4 26.16 -11.93 12.21
CA SER A 4 25.60 -12.05 10.87
C SER A 4 24.08 -11.86 10.95
N SER A 5 23.47 -11.28 9.91
CA SER A 5 22.01 -11.13 9.83
C SER A 5 21.29 -12.46 10.08
N PHE A 6 21.88 -13.57 9.64
CA PHE A 6 21.40 -14.93 9.92
C PHE A 6 21.33 -15.29 11.40
N ARG A 7 22.27 -14.84 12.24
CA ARG A 7 22.29 -15.15 13.67
C ARG A 7 21.22 -14.37 14.44
N GLN A 8 21.03 -13.10 14.09
CA GLN A 8 19.92 -12.30 14.62
C GLN A 8 18.54 -12.84 14.18
N TRP A 9 18.44 -13.36 12.96
CA TRP A 9 17.22 -14.04 12.51
C TRP A 9 16.94 -15.33 13.27
N MET A 10 18.00 -16.08 13.62
CA MET A 10 17.91 -17.33 14.38
C MET A 10 17.48 -17.12 15.84
N GLU A 11 17.85 -16.00 16.45
CA GLU A 11 17.44 -15.65 17.81
C GLU A 11 15.95 -15.27 17.87
N LEU A 12 15.49 -14.41 16.94
CA LEU A 12 14.07 -14.06 16.79
C LEU A 12 13.17 -15.30 16.52
N LEU A 13 13.71 -16.26 15.76
CA LEU A 13 13.11 -17.57 15.48
C LEU A 13 12.90 -18.40 16.75
N GLN A 14 13.90 -18.43 17.64
CA GLN A 14 13.88 -19.24 18.85
C GLN A 14 12.92 -18.68 19.89
N GLU A 15 12.76 -17.35 19.95
CA GLU A 15 11.85 -16.66 20.85
C GLU A 15 10.36 -16.82 20.46
N SER A 16 10.08 -17.06 19.17
CA SER A 16 8.71 -17.10 18.61
C SER A 16 8.14 -18.51 18.44
N ARG A 17 8.75 -19.51 19.07
CA ARG A 17 8.46 -20.93 18.85
C ARG A 17 7.15 -21.36 19.56
N GLY A 18 6.13 -21.75 18.80
CA GLY A 18 4.92 -22.41 19.34
C GLY A 18 3.58 -21.89 18.83
N ASP A 19 3.55 -20.72 18.22
CA ASP A 19 2.37 -20.21 17.49
C ASP A 19 2.49 -20.58 16.00
N THR A 20 1.37 -20.90 15.36
CA THR A 20 1.20 -21.32 13.94
C THR A 20 2.05 -20.59 12.88
N PRO A 21 2.11 -21.11 11.64
CA PRO A 21 3.34 -21.48 10.94
C PRO A 21 4.42 -20.37 10.98
N GLU A 22 5.67 -20.75 11.22
CA GLU A 22 6.78 -19.84 11.55
C GLU A 22 7.11 -18.78 10.48
N TRP A 23 6.72 -18.97 9.22
CA TRP A 23 7.15 -18.11 8.11
C TRP A 23 6.56 -16.68 8.10
N PRO A 24 5.25 -16.45 8.27
CA PRO A 24 4.68 -15.10 8.28
C PRO A 24 5.20 -14.24 9.42
N VAL A 25 5.38 -14.81 10.63
CA VAL A 25 5.93 -14.08 11.79
C VAL A 25 7.34 -13.57 11.50
N LEU A 26 8.20 -14.44 10.96
CA LEU A 26 9.58 -14.09 10.60
C LEU A 26 9.63 -13.05 9.49
N LEU A 27 8.81 -13.24 8.46
CA LEU A 27 8.73 -12.33 7.35
C LEU A 27 8.27 -10.94 7.82
N THR A 28 7.29 -10.86 8.72
CA THR A 28 6.86 -9.59 9.32
C THR A 28 7.98 -8.93 10.11
N ALA A 29 8.71 -9.68 10.95
CA ALA A 29 9.83 -9.13 11.70
C ALA A 29 10.96 -8.62 10.79
N MET A 30 11.29 -9.35 9.72
CA MET A 30 12.29 -8.95 8.73
C MET A 30 11.86 -7.70 7.96
N LEU A 31 10.61 -7.66 7.48
CA LEU A 31 10.07 -6.51 6.75
C LEU A 31 9.98 -5.28 7.63
N ARG A 32 9.54 -5.41 8.88
CA ARG A 32 9.55 -4.32 9.86
C ARG A 32 10.95 -3.76 10.06
N ARG A 33 11.92 -4.63 10.34
CA ARG A 33 13.30 -4.19 10.58
C ARG A 33 13.89 -3.48 9.36
N GLN A 34 13.61 -3.99 8.16
CA GLN A 34 14.07 -3.36 6.93
C GLN A 34 13.39 -2.00 6.71
N PHE A 35 12.08 -1.92 6.92
CA PHE A 35 11.31 -0.68 6.84
C PHE A 35 11.84 0.39 7.82
N ASP A 36 12.04 0.01 9.08
CA ASP A 36 12.59 0.89 10.11
C ASP A 36 14.02 1.35 9.74
N SER A 37 14.85 0.44 9.24
CA SER A 37 16.21 0.76 8.76
C SER A 37 16.16 1.79 7.64
N GLU A 38 15.36 1.56 6.60
CA GLU A 38 15.24 2.46 5.45
C GLU A 38 14.72 3.84 5.83
N ARG A 39 13.75 3.91 6.75
CA ARG A 39 13.25 5.17 7.29
C ARG A 39 14.35 5.98 8.00
N THR A 40 15.27 5.30 8.68
CA THR A 40 16.39 5.95 9.41
C THR A 40 17.57 6.35 8.53
N GLU A 41 17.74 5.72 7.35
CA GLU A 41 18.83 6.04 6.41
C GLU A 41 18.63 7.38 5.67
N ASP A 42 17.53 8.10 5.93
CA ASP A 42 17.15 9.39 5.35
C ASP A 42 17.40 9.48 3.84
N ARG A 43 16.87 8.49 3.12
CA ARG A 43 16.85 8.48 1.66
C ARG A 43 15.73 9.39 1.15
N THR A 44 15.80 10.67 1.52
CA THR A 44 14.82 11.69 1.11
C THR A 44 14.65 11.68 -0.41
N TYR A 45 13.39 11.68 -0.86
CA TYR A 45 13.02 11.77 -2.27
C TYR A 45 13.67 12.98 -2.93
N LYS A 46 14.52 12.75 -3.92
CA LYS A 46 15.10 13.82 -4.76
C LYS A 46 14.28 13.88 -6.04
N GLY A 47 13.37 14.88 -6.16
CA GLY A 47 12.58 15.04 -7.37
C GLY A 47 11.51 16.13 -7.47
N GLY A 48 10.74 16.12 -8.55
CA GLY A 48 9.50 16.90 -8.74
C GLY A 48 8.34 16.47 -7.82
N PRO A 49 7.19 17.18 -7.84
CA PRO A 49 6.12 17.01 -6.85
C PRO A 49 5.60 15.56 -6.74
N LEU A 50 5.17 15.16 -5.55
CA LEU A 50 4.63 13.82 -5.27
C LEU A 50 3.15 13.73 -5.68
N LEU A 51 2.36 14.73 -5.29
CA LEU A 51 0.92 14.86 -5.54
C LEU A 51 0.69 15.72 -6.78
N ILE A 52 0.99 15.17 -7.95
CA ILE A 52 0.71 15.81 -9.24
C ILE A 52 -0.67 15.36 -9.71
N ASP A 53 -1.49 16.30 -10.19
CA ASP A 53 -2.68 15.95 -10.96
C ASP A 53 -2.28 15.27 -12.28
N ARG A 54 -2.29 13.94 -12.25
CA ARG A 54 -2.04 13.10 -13.42
C ARG A 54 -3.34 12.70 -14.10
N ALA A 55 -4.48 13.22 -13.66
CA ALA A 55 -5.75 12.88 -14.27
C ALA A 55 -5.85 13.35 -15.73
N GLY A 56 -5.00 14.29 -16.15
CA GLY A 56 -4.85 14.74 -17.53
C GLY A 56 -3.83 13.97 -18.40
N HIS A 57 -3.14 12.94 -17.89
CA HIS A 57 -2.07 12.25 -18.64
C HIS A 57 -2.43 10.81 -19.05
N PRO A 58 -2.67 10.53 -20.35
CA PRO A 58 -3.23 9.25 -20.84
C PRO A 58 -2.22 8.08 -20.95
N GLU A 59 -1.13 8.05 -20.17
CA GLU A 59 -0.10 7.01 -20.33
C GLU A 59 -0.34 5.73 -19.50
N ALA A 60 -1.58 5.32 -19.33
CA ALA A 60 -1.89 3.99 -18.82
C ALA A 60 -1.85 2.95 -19.96
N SER A 61 -0.66 2.68 -20.50
CA SER A 61 -0.50 1.64 -21.54
C SER A 61 -0.77 0.22 -21.02
N ARG A 62 -0.69 0.02 -19.70
CA ARG A 62 -0.93 -1.26 -19.03
C ARG A 62 -2.40 -1.38 -18.57
N PRO A 63 -3.03 -2.57 -18.68
CA PRO A 63 -4.38 -2.80 -18.16
C PRO A 63 -4.54 -2.38 -16.69
N GLU A 64 -3.52 -2.65 -15.87
CA GLU A 64 -3.56 -2.34 -14.43
C GLU A 64 -3.60 -0.84 -14.17
N ALA A 65 -2.69 -0.09 -14.80
CA ALA A 65 -2.68 1.36 -14.71
C ALA A 65 -4.01 2.00 -15.18
N ARG A 66 -4.70 1.40 -16.17
CA ARG A 66 -6.01 1.89 -16.63
C ARG A 66 -7.09 1.64 -15.60
N ALA A 67 -7.12 0.45 -15.01
CA ALA A 67 -8.10 0.08 -14.00
C ALA A 67 -7.99 0.98 -12.77
N VAL A 68 -6.75 1.22 -12.33
CA VAL A 68 -6.44 2.09 -11.19
C VAL A 68 -6.73 3.55 -11.50
N TYR A 69 -6.40 4.03 -12.70
CA TYR A 69 -6.76 5.38 -13.10
C TYR A 69 -8.27 5.59 -13.14
N GLY A 70 -9.02 4.63 -13.70
CA GLY A 70 -10.48 4.64 -13.70
C GLY A 70 -11.05 4.75 -12.29
N LEU A 71 -10.54 3.94 -11.35
CA LEU A 71 -10.92 4.01 -9.94
C LEU A 71 -10.62 5.38 -9.32
N PHE A 72 -9.39 5.89 -9.49
CA PHE A 72 -8.99 7.18 -8.95
C PHE A 72 -9.89 8.30 -9.47
N LYS A 73 -10.08 8.36 -10.79
CA LYS A 73 -10.90 9.36 -11.45
C LYS A 73 -12.34 9.30 -10.95
N GLN A 74 -12.94 8.11 -10.91
CA GLN A 74 -14.31 7.93 -10.45
C GLN A 74 -14.45 8.38 -8.98
N CYS A 75 -13.51 8.02 -8.11
CA CYS A 75 -13.51 8.51 -6.72
C CYS A 75 -13.45 10.04 -6.65
N GLN A 76 -12.59 10.70 -7.45
CA GLN A 76 -12.49 12.16 -7.47
C GLN A 76 -13.78 12.84 -7.96
N GLU A 77 -14.41 12.29 -9.01
CA GLU A 77 -15.57 12.90 -9.67
C GLU A 77 -16.89 12.61 -8.95
N GLU A 78 -17.08 11.39 -8.41
CA GLU A 78 -18.37 10.90 -7.92
C GLU A 78 -18.39 10.71 -6.39
N TYR A 79 -17.23 10.51 -5.75
CA TYR A 79 -17.14 10.15 -4.32
C TYR A 79 -16.30 11.14 -3.50
N ALA A 80 -16.19 12.39 -3.96
CA ALA A 80 -15.44 13.46 -3.28
C ALA A 80 -13.98 13.08 -2.93
N GLY A 81 -13.35 12.26 -3.77
CA GLY A 81 -11.99 11.76 -3.60
C GLY A 81 -11.86 10.65 -2.55
N VAL A 82 -12.95 10.04 -2.07
CA VAL A 82 -12.93 9.00 -1.03
C VAL A 82 -13.21 7.62 -1.61
N LEU A 83 -12.32 6.67 -1.32
CA LEU A 83 -12.51 5.24 -1.54
C LEU A 83 -12.99 4.59 -0.23
N GLN A 84 -14.03 3.77 -0.32
CA GLN A 84 -14.51 2.96 0.80
C GLN A 84 -14.19 1.47 0.57
N ILE A 85 -13.65 0.81 1.59
CA ILE A 85 -13.36 -0.64 1.57
C ILE A 85 -13.99 -1.26 2.81
N GLY A 86 -15.09 -2.00 2.63
CA GLY A 86 -15.91 -2.43 3.75
C GLY A 86 -16.38 -1.23 4.59
N GLY A 87 -15.95 -1.17 5.86
CA GLY A 87 -16.23 -0.05 6.76
C GLY A 87 -15.16 1.04 6.81
N ASP A 88 -14.01 0.82 6.17
CA ASP A 88 -12.87 1.74 6.22
C ASP A 88 -12.92 2.76 5.07
N ARG A 89 -12.47 3.98 5.33
CA ARG A 89 -12.48 5.11 4.39
C ARG A 89 -11.07 5.59 4.12
N TYR A 90 -10.78 5.90 2.87
CA TYR A 90 -9.47 6.40 2.42
C TYR A 90 -9.67 7.61 1.51
N ARG A 91 -9.04 8.74 1.81
CA ARG A 91 -9.00 9.86 0.87
C ARG A 91 -7.84 9.64 -0.10
N LEU A 92 -8.15 9.51 -1.39
CA LEU A 92 -7.15 9.29 -2.43
C LEU A 92 -6.44 10.62 -2.74
N LEU A 93 -5.11 10.60 -2.62
CA LEU A 93 -4.24 11.75 -2.81
C LEU A 93 -3.62 11.79 -4.21
N GLY A 94 -3.33 10.63 -4.79
CA GLY A 94 -2.70 10.57 -6.10
C GLY A 94 -2.69 9.18 -6.72
N PHE A 95 -2.49 9.17 -8.03
CA PHE A 95 -2.33 8.00 -8.87
C PHE A 95 -0.89 7.94 -9.42
N ASN A 96 -0.31 6.74 -9.48
CA ASN A 96 1.02 6.48 -10.04
C ASN A 96 2.11 7.32 -9.33
N VAL A 97 2.05 7.41 -7.99
CA VAL A 97 2.92 8.31 -7.22
C VAL A 97 4.37 7.81 -7.24
N PRO A 98 5.35 8.61 -7.71
CA PRO A 98 6.70 8.14 -7.97
C PRO A 98 7.51 7.95 -6.67
N ASN A 99 8.38 6.95 -6.64
CA ASN A 99 9.29 6.73 -5.51
C ASN A 99 10.59 7.53 -5.61
N GLN A 100 11.08 7.83 -6.81
CA GLN A 100 12.23 8.72 -7.08
C GLN A 100 12.16 9.32 -8.50
N GLU A 101 12.61 10.56 -8.72
CA GLU A 101 12.46 11.31 -10.00
C GLU A 101 13.06 10.64 -11.24
N LYS A 102 13.95 9.66 -11.06
CA LYS A 102 14.72 9.06 -12.16
C LYS A 102 14.57 7.55 -12.27
N GLN A 103 13.77 6.92 -11.41
CA GLN A 103 13.52 5.48 -11.48
C GLN A 103 12.16 5.24 -12.14
N ARG A 104 12.15 5.23 -13.48
CA ARG A 104 10.98 4.83 -14.26
C ARG A 104 10.54 3.44 -13.83
N GLY A 105 9.26 3.30 -13.44
CA GLY A 105 8.66 2.01 -13.07
C GLY A 105 8.64 1.70 -11.57
N ARG A 106 9.11 2.60 -10.71
CA ARG A 106 8.86 2.53 -9.27
C ARG A 106 7.86 3.60 -8.85
N CYS A 107 6.58 3.29 -8.96
CA CYS A 107 5.49 4.12 -8.49
C CYS A 107 4.50 3.30 -7.67
N ALA A 108 3.94 3.90 -6.61
CA ALA A 108 2.74 3.38 -5.98
C ALA A 108 1.55 3.57 -6.93
N ASP A 109 0.71 2.54 -7.09
CA ASP A 109 -0.47 2.62 -7.95
C ASP A 109 -1.43 3.71 -7.47
N LEU A 110 -1.75 3.71 -6.17
CA LEU A 110 -2.42 4.82 -5.50
C LEU A 110 -1.75 5.18 -4.18
N LEU A 111 -1.83 6.45 -3.84
CA LEU A 111 -1.57 6.94 -2.50
C LEU A 111 -2.87 7.51 -1.92
N GLY A 112 -3.18 7.11 -0.70
CA GLY A 112 -4.29 7.66 0.07
C GLY A 112 -3.88 8.01 1.50
N ILE A 113 -4.84 8.53 2.25
CA ILE A 113 -4.72 8.82 3.68
C ILE A 113 -5.93 8.28 4.44
N THR A 114 -5.68 7.71 5.61
CA THR A 114 -6.71 7.24 6.55
C THR A 114 -7.30 8.42 7.33
N PRO A 115 -8.48 8.27 7.99
CA PRO A 115 -9.09 9.35 8.77
C PRO A 115 -8.18 9.87 9.89
N SER A 116 -7.30 9.02 10.42
CA SER A 116 -6.34 9.36 11.47
C SER A 116 -5.05 10.02 10.97
N GLY A 117 -4.88 10.22 9.66
CA GLY A 117 -3.69 10.86 9.08
C GLY A 117 -2.60 9.88 8.64
N GLY A 118 -2.86 8.57 8.71
CA GLY A 118 -1.91 7.55 8.25
C GLY A 118 -1.90 7.44 6.74
N LEU A 119 -0.72 7.47 6.11
CA LEU A 119 -0.56 7.14 4.69
C LEU A 119 -1.01 5.71 4.37
N ALA A 120 -1.74 5.54 3.28
CA ALA A 120 -2.14 4.25 2.74
C ALA A 120 -1.60 4.09 1.30
N VAL A 121 -0.72 3.10 1.09
CA VAL A 121 -0.20 2.76 -0.25
C VAL A 121 -0.99 1.60 -0.81
N PHE A 122 -1.57 1.79 -1.99
CA PHE A 122 -2.32 0.74 -2.67
C PHE A 122 -1.48 0.18 -3.81
N GLU A 123 -1.44 -1.15 -3.89
CA GLU A 123 -0.84 -1.90 -4.99
C GLU A 123 -1.91 -2.78 -5.63
N ALA A 124 -2.20 -2.55 -6.92
CA ALA A 124 -3.40 -3.07 -7.55
C ALA A 124 -3.10 -4.15 -8.60
N LYS A 125 -3.77 -5.29 -8.49
CA LYS A 125 -3.56 -6.46 -9.37
C LYS A 125 -4.86 -6.85 -10.07
N VAL A 126 -4.89 -6.71 -11.40
CA VAL A 126 -6.15 -6.81 -12.17
C VAL A 126 -6.30 -8.14 -12.92
N GLN A 127 -5.19 -8.81 -13.23
CA GLN A 127 -5.19 -10.01 -14.06
C GLN A 127 -4.43 -11.18 -13.44
N THR A 128 -4.72 -12.37 -13.96
CA THR A 128 -3.98 -13.60 -13.64
C THR A 128 -2.51 -13.49 -14.06
N GLY A 129 -1.59 -13.77 -13.15
CA GLY A 129 -0.14 -13.69 -13.40
C GLY A 129 0.51 -12.34 -13.05
N ALA A 130 -0.23 -11.40 -12.45
CA ALA A 130 0.24 -10.07 -12.03
C ALA A 130 1.23 -10.06 -10.83
N GLY A 131 1.90 -11.18 -10.55
CA GLY A 131 2.76 -11.35 -9.37
C GLY A 131 2.01 -11.82 -8.12
N TYR A 132 2.76 -12.33 -7.15
CA TYR A 132 2.20 -12.87 -5.91
C TYR A 132 1.91 -11.76 -4.89
N PRO A 133 0.97 -11.96 -3.96
CA PRO A 133 0.62 -10.95 -2.95
C PRO A 133 1.83 -10.44 -2.15
N LEU A 134 2.81 -11.30 -1.88
CA LEU A 134 4.04 -10.90 -1.19
C LEU A 134 4.82 -9.84 -1.96
N THR A 135 4.95 -9.99 -3.27
CA THR A 135 5.69 -9.04 -4.10
C THR A 135 5.00 -7.68 -4.06
N ALA A 136 3.66 -7.67 -4.16
CA ALA A 136 2.86 -6.46 -4.03
C ALA A 136 3.06 -5.78 -2.66
N VAL A 137 3.08 -6.56 -1.57
CA VAL A 137 3.37 -6.04 -0.23
C VAL A 137 4.78 -5.46 -0.13
N MET A 138 5.79 -6.14 -0.66
CA MET A 138 7.17 -5.66 -0.64
C MET A 138 7.34 -4.36 -1.43
N GLU A 139 6.72 -4.27 -2.60
CA GLU A 139 6.69 -3.06 -3.42
C GLU A 139 6.05 -1.91 -2.64
N ALA A 140 4.87 -2.13 -2.06
CA ALA A 140 4.16 -1.14 -1.25
C ALA A 140 4.95 -0.69 -0.01
N LEU A 141 5.66 -1.61 0.67
CA LEU A 141 6.50 -1.29 1.82
C LEU A 141 7.74 -0.45 1.44
N ASP A 142 8.39 -0.73 0.30
CA ASP A 142 9.50 0.08 -0.24
C ASP A 142 9.05 1.52 -0.55
N TYR A 143 7.83 1.68 -1.08
CA TYR A 143 7.25 3.01 -1.29
C TYR A 143 6.96 3.71 0.04
N LEU A 144 6.31 3.00 0.96
CA LEU A 144 5.88 3.59 2.22
C LEU A 144 7.08 3.95 3.11
N SER A 145 8.18 3.19 3.09
CA SER A 145 9.40 3.52 3.84
C SER A 145 9.97 4.84 3.32
N SER A 146 10.00 5.03 2.00
CA SER A 146 10.49 6.23 1.35
C SER A 146 9.61 7.47 1.59
N LEU A 147 8.29 7.30 1.65
CA LEU A 147 7.33 8.38 1.95
C LEU A 147 7.32 8.79 3.43
N THR A 148 7.71 7.88 4.33
CA THR A 148 7.75 8.13 5.78
C THR A 148 9.11 8.58 6.29
N CYS A 149 10.11 8.71 5.41
CA CYS A 149 11.33 9.45 5.70
C CYS A 149 11.03 10.94 5.95
N SER A 150 11.65 11.54 6.96
CA SER A 150 11.37 12.89 7.45
C SER A 150 11.32 13.96 6.35
N GLY A 151 12.28 13.96 5.42
CA GLY A 151 12.35 14.96 4.35
C GLY A 151 11.28 14.77 3.27
N THR A 152 11.01 13.52 2.87
CA THR A 152 9.91 13.21 1.92
C THR A 152 8.55 13.53 2.55
N PHE A 153 8.39 13.21 3.84
CA PHE A 153 7.15 13.42 4.56
C PHE A 153 6.82 14.91 4.74
N ALA A 154 7.81 15.73 5.10
CA ALA A 154 7.62 17.19 5.22
C ALA A 154 7.09 17.79 3.91
N ARG A 155 7.66 17.37 2.78
CA ARG A 155 7.18 17.76 1.46
C ARG A 155 5.76 17.27 1.18
N LEU A 156 5.47 16.00 1.46
CA LEU A 156 4.13 15.44 1.27
C LEU A 156 3.09 16.22 2.08
N TYR A 157 3.45 16.63 3.31
CA TYR A 157 2.62 17.45 4.17
C TYR A 157 2.33 18.83 3.57
N GLU A 158 3.35 19.49 3.02
CA GLU A 158 3.19 20.77 2.30
C GLU A 158 2.27 20.62 1.07
N GLU A 159 2.50 19.59 0.26
CA GLU A 159 1.68 19.32 -0.93
C GLU A 159 0.22 18.97 -0.56
N TYR A 160 0.01 18.23 0.54
CA TYR A 160 -1.33 17.95 1.06
C TYR A 160 -2.07 19.24 1.45
N GLY A 161 -1.38 20.20 2.08
CA GLY A 161 -1.96 21.49 2.46
C GLY A 161 -2.40 22.36 1.27
N ALA A 162 -1.87 22.09 0.08
CA ALA A 162 -2.26 22.76 -1.16
C ALA A 162 -3.46 22.10 -1.87
N LEU A 163 -3.88 20.90 -1.45
CA LEU A 163 -5.06 20.26 -2.01
C LEU A 163 -6.32 21.03 -1.63
N PRO A 164 -7.37 21.02 -2.49
CA PRO A 164 -8.67 21.56 -2.12
C PRO A 164 -9.14 20.96 -0.79
N ALA A 165 -9.77 21.79 0.05
CA ALA A 165 -10.47 21.29 1.23
C ALA A 165 -11.46 20.21 0.78
N GLY A 166 -11.23 18.97 1.19
CA GLY A 166 -11.93 17.82 0.66
C GLY A 166 -12.13 16.77 1.74
N ALA A 167 -13.39 16.31 1.82
CA ALA A 167 -13.94 15.31 2.74
C ALA A 167 -13.73 15.62 4.24
N ASP A 168 -14.81 16.09 4.89
CA ASP A 168 -14.88 16.18 6.35
C ASP A 168 -14.46 14.84 7.00
N GLY A 169 -13.57 14.92 7.99
CA GLY A 169 -13.17 13.77 8.81
C GLY A 169 -11.82 13.12 8.49
N PHE A 170 -10.94 13.76 7.71
CA PHE A 170 -9.56 13.31 7.53
C PHE A 170 -8.55 14.26 8.17
N SER A 171 -7.74 13.74 9.09
CA SER A 171 -6.59 14.47 9.63
C SER A 171 -5.49 14.67 8.57
N PRO A 172 -4.67 15.72 8.68
CA PRO A 172 -3.44 15.85 7.89
C PRO A 172 -2.52 14.64 8.07
N PRO A 173 -1.56 14.42 7.15
CA PRO A 173 -0.55 13.38 7.29
C PRO A 173 0.14 13.47 8.65
N ASP A 174 0.18 12.35 9.38
CA ASP A 174 0.91 12.21 10.65
C ASP A 174 1.85 11.00 10.60
N LEU A 175 3.14 11.23 10.88
CA LEU A 175 4.17 10.18 10.96
C LEU A 175 3.94 9.20 12.13
N ALA A 176 3.22 9.63 13.17
CA ALA A 176 2.88 8.79 14.30
C ALA A 176 1.60 7.97 14.07
N ALA A 177 0.79 8.35 13.07
CA ALA A 177 -0.40 7.60 12.71
C ALA A 177 -0.03 6.24 12.10
N ARG A 178 -0.94 5.29 12.22
CA ARG A 178 -0.74 3.96 11.65
C ARG A 178 -0.88 4.03 10.12
N HIS A 179 0.23 3.79 9.43
CA HIS A 179 0.26 3.66 7.98
C HIS A 179 -0.27 2.32 7.51
N GLU A 180 -0.69 2.22 6.25
CA GLU A 180 -1.26 1.00 5.67
C GLU A 180 -0.67 0.68 4.29
N VAL A 181 -0.55 -0.61 4.03
CA VAL A 181 -0.34 -1.22 2.72
C VAL A 181 -1.62 -1.96 2.38
N VAL A 182 -2.23 -1.64 1.24
CA VAL A 182 -3.45 -2.28 0.78
C VAL A 182 -3.19 -2.91 -0.58
N VAL A 183 -3.23 -4.23 -0.64
CA VAL A 183 -3.17 -4.94 -1.93
C VAL A 183 -4.59 -5.05 -2.47
N LEU A 184 -4.87 -4.33 -3.56
CA LEU A 184 -6.18 -4.26 -4.20
C LEU A 184 -6.22 -5.25 -5.37
N GLY A 185 -6.85 -6.40 -5.19
CA GLY A 185 -6.97 -7.42 -6.23
C GLY A 185 -8.36 -7.49 -6.85
N ALA A 186 -8.43 -7.66 -8.17
CA ALA A 186 -9.66 -8.07 -8.84
C ALA A 186 -10.10 -9.48 -8.36
N ALA A 187 -11.39 -9.81 -8.46
CA ALA A 187 -11.89 -11.13 -8.11
C ALA A 187 -11.12 -12.29 -8.81
N ALA A 188 -10.78 -12.13 -10.10
CA ALA A 188 -10.02 -13.13 -10.85
C ALA A 188 -8.59 -13.34 -10.33
N TYR A 189 -7.96 -12.28 -9.80
CA TYR A 189 -6.66 -12.35 -9.15
C TYR A 189 -6.75 -13.21 -7.89
N TRP A 190 -7.67 -12.89 -6.99
CA TRP A 190 -7.85 -13.62 -5.73
C TRP A 190 -8.24 -15.09 -5.92
N ASN A 191 -9.08 -15.39 -6.92
CA ASN A 191 -9.41 -16.77 -7.26
C ASN A 191 -8.14 -17.58 -7.64
N THR A 192 -7.21 -16.96 -8.37
CA THR A 192 -5.95 -17.63 -8.79
C THR A 192 -4.99 -17.83 -7.61
N VAL A 193 -4.87 -16.82 -6.76
CA VAL A 193 -4.10 -16.87 -5.51
C VAL A 193 -4.64 -17.98 -4.61
N GLY A 194 -5.96 -18.06 -4.44
CA GLY A 194 -6.62 -19.13 -3.65
C GLY A 194 -6.39 -20.53 -4.23
N ASN A 195 -6.55 -20.70 -5.55
CA ASN A 195 -6.39 -22.00 -6.21
C ASN A 195 -4.95 -22.56 -6.18
N SER A 196 -3.95 -21.70 -6.03
CA SER A 196 -2.54 -22.10 -5.98
C SER A 196 -2.05 -22.44 -4.57
N GLY A 197 -2.83 -22.15 -3.52
CA GLY A 197 -2.37 -22.17 -2.13
C GLY A 197 -1.36 -21.06 -1.80
N CYS A 198 -0.91 -20.27 -2.80
CA CYS A 198 -0.08 -19.09 -2.61
C CYS A 198 -0.94 -17.97 -2.04
N GLY A 199 -1.30 -18.04 -0.76
CA GLY A 199 -2.43 -17.26 -0.23
C GLY A 199 -2.77 -17.58 1.23
N THR A 200 -2.53 -18.82 1.63
CA THR A 200 -2.84 -19.30 2.98
C THR A 200 -1.89 -18.69 4.01
N GLY A 201 -2.46 -18.10 5.07
CA GLY A 201 -1.71 -17.47 6.17
C GLY A 201 -1.44 -15.96 6.02
N TRP A 202 -1.93 -15.33 4.95
CA TRP A 202 -1.81 -13.86 4.79
C TRP A 202 -2.60 -13.07 5.84
N ASP A 203 -3.72 -13.61 6.33
CA ASP A 203 -4.47 -12.99 7.43
C ASP A 203 -3.63 -12.93 8.72
N SER A 204 -2.78 -13.95 8.95
CA SER A 204 -1.80 -13.94 10.03
C SER A 204 -0.72 -12.87 9.80
N PHE A 205 -0.29 -12.66 8.57
CA PHE A 205 0.66 -11.59 8.22
C PHE A 205 0.06 -10.18 8.44
N ALA A 206 -1.20 -9.98 8.05
CA ALA A 206 -1.96 -8.76 8.28
C ALA A 206 -2.15 -8.44 9.77
N ALA A 207 -2.38 -9.48 10.59
CA ALA A 207 -2.55 -9.36 12.04
C ALA A 207 -1.25 -9.03 12.78
N VAL A 208 -0.11 -9.61 12.39
CA VAL A 208 1.19 -9.43 13.07
C VAL A 208 1.79 -8.04 12.85
N ALA A 209 1.41 -7.34 11.77
CA ALA A 209 1.85 -5.97 11.50
C ALA A 209 1.17 -4.89 12.39
N GLY A 210 0.49 -5.31 13.48
CA GLY A 210 -0.35 -4.48 14.36
C GLY A 210 0.36 -3.51 15.31
N HIS A 211 1.66 -3.68 15.60
CA HIS A 211 2.34 -2.93 16.67
C HIS A 211 3.49 -2.07 16.16
N GLY A 212 3.20 -0.83 15.73
CA GLY A 212 4.20 0.15 15.32
C GLY A 212 4.79 -0.09 13.93
N SER A 213 4.15 -0.94 13.12
CA SER A 213 4.47 -1.19 11.72
C SER A 213 3.26 -0.84 10.83
N PRO A 214 3.46 -0.64 9.53
CA PRO A 214 2.34 -0.46 8.61
C PRO A 214 1.37 -1.64 8.70
N ALA A 215 0.06 -1.39 8.76
CA ALA A 215 -0.93 -2.44 8.61
C ALA A 215 -0.85 -2.98 7.19
N VAL A 216 -0.81 -4.30 7.00
CA VAL A 216 -0.97 -4.90 5.67
C VAL A 216 -2.36 -5.46 5.55
N ARG A 217 -3.07 -5.11 4.48
CA ARG A 217 -4.44 -5.56 4.24
C ARG A 217 -4.63 -5.96 2.79
N PHE A 218 -5.58 -6.87 2.56
CA PHE A 218 -5.90 -7.40 1.25
C PHE A 218 -7.35 -7.10 0.91
N ALA A 219 -7.60 -6.38 -0.17
CA ALA A 219 -8.93 -5.99 -0.60
C ALA A 219 -9.29 -6.64 -1.94
N ARG A 220 -10.52 -7.11 -2.05
CA ARG A 220 -11.14 -7.63 -3.26
C ARG A 220 -12.04 -6.55 -3.87
N ALA A 221 -11.79 -6.25 -5.14
CA ALA A 221 -12.60 -5.34 -5.93
C ALA A 221 -13.27 -6.04 -7.11
N ILE A 222 -14.43 -5.52 -7.50
CA ILE A 222 -15.07 -5.82 -8.79
C ILE A 222 -14.44 -4.91 -9.86
N VAL A 223 -14.21 -5.47 -11.05
CA VAL A 223 -13.80 -4.73 -12.23
C VAL A 223 -15.01 -4.62 -13.16
N GLY A 224 -15.39 -3.40 -13.53
CA GLY A 224 -16.49 -3.09 -14.43
C GLY A 224 -16.21 -3.46 -15.89
N GLU A 225 -17.22 -3.31 -16.75
CA GLU A 225 -17.12 -3.65 -18.19
C GLU A 225 -16.07 -2.80 -18.94
N ASP A 226 -15.77 -1.60 -18.43
CA ASP A 226 -14.75 -0.69 -18.94
C ASP A 226 -13.33 -1.04 -18.46
N GLY A 227 -13.20 -2.06 -17.61
CA GLY A 227 -11.93 -2.48 -17.01
C GLY A 227 -11.51 -1.65 -15.80
N ALA A 228 -12.34 -0.75 -15.27
CA ALA A 228 -12.08 0.00 -14.06
C ALA A 228 -12.50 -0.76 -12.79
N PHE A 229 -11.84 -0.54 -11.66
CA PHE A 229 -12.38 -1.04 -10.39
C PHE A 229 -13.63 -0.23 -10.02
N VAL A 230 -14.65 -0.92 -9.50
CA VAL A 230 -15.89 -0.32 -9.01
C VAL A 230 -15.70 0.11 -7.55
N PRO A 231 -15.74 1.41 -7.21
CA PRO A 231 -15.46 1.92 -5.86
C PRO A 231 -16.34 1.30 -4.76
N ASP A 232 -17.65 1.20 -5.00
CA ASP A 232 -18.62 0.69 -4.02
C ASP A 232 -18.62 -0.83 -3.85
N ALA A 233 -17.82 -1.53 -4.65
CA ALA A 233 -17.73 -2.98 -4.62
C ALA A 233 -16.34 -3.48 -4.20
N VAL A 234 -15.64 -2.67 -3.39
CA VAL A 234 -14.38 -3.05 -2.76
C VAL A 234 -14.63 -3.55 -1.33
N THR A 235 -14.23 -4.78 -1.07
CA THR A 235 -14.45 -5.49 0.21
C THR A 235 -13.14 -6.08 0.71
N TRP A 236 -13.03 -6.33 2.01
CA TRP A 236 -11.86 -7.03 2.54
C TRP A 236 -11.84 -8.49 2.05
N HIS A 237 -10.66 -8.97 1.65
CA HIS A 237 -10.44 -10.36 1.27
C HIS A 237 -10.17 -11.19 2.53
N GLY A 238 -10.86 -12.34 2.68
CA GLY A 238 -10.63 -13.27 3.80
C GLY A 238 -11.42 -12.98 5.08
N SER A 239 -12.17 -11.87 5.15
CA SER A 239 -13.07 -11.59 6.28
C SER A 239 -14.50 -12.06 5.97
N GLU A 240 -14.91 -13.16 6.61
CA GLU A 240 -16.32 -13.43 6.95
C GLU A 240 -16.53 -13.19 8.44
#